data_AF-A0AAW9IK12-F1
#
_entry.id   AF-A0AAW9IK12-F1
#
_cell.length_a   1.000
_cell.length_b   1.000
_cell.length_c   1.000
_cell.angle_alpha   90.00
_cell.angle_beta   90.00
_cell.angle_gamma   90.00
#
_symmetry.space_group_name_H-M   'P 1'
#
loop_
_entity.id
_entity.type
_entity.pdbx_description
1 polymer ?
#
loop_
_entity_poly.entity_id
_entity_poly.type
_entity_poly.pdbx_seq_one_letter_code
_entity_poly.pdbx_strand_id
1 'polypeptide(L)'
;MLKKLASDAFGLRDIGTIIDKKDFNRVDADDYIMHEDGEQIFFLIKSRTDEYCFTNLALIHVDGTSAVSKKRLVTRYDYYKKPISRVSIET
;
A
#
# COMPACT_ATOMS: atom_id res chain seq x y z
N MET A 1 24.60 16.28 2.53
CA MET A 1 24.64 14.83 2.22
C MET A 1 24.67 13.96 3.47
N LEU A 2 25.29 14.37 4.59
CA LEU A 2 25.24 13.64 5.87
C LEU A 2 23.83 13.51 6.50
N LYS A 3 22.98 14.55 6.41
CA LYS A 3 21.60 14.53 6.93
C LYS A 3 20.70 13.48 6.25
N LYS A 4 20.98 13.11 5.00
CA LYS A 4 20.24 12.08 4.26
C LYS A 4 20.63 10.66 4.68
N LEU A 5 21.81 10.45 5.27
CA LEU A 5 22.24 9.12 5.75
C LEU A 5 21.70 8.80 7.14
N ALA A 6 21.59 9.82 8.00
CA ALA A 6 21.04 9.64 9.36
C ALA A 6 19.54 9.27 9.35
N SER A 7 18.75 9.81 8.42
CA SER A 7 17.33 9.44 8.25
C SER A 7 17.12 8.02 7.71
N ASP A 8 18.16 7.40 7.14
CA ASP A 8 18.10 6.07 6.51
C ASP A 8 18.42 4.97 7.52
N ALA A 9 19.07 5.33 8.63
CA ALA A 9 19.51 4.42 9.68
C ALA A 9 18.59 4.36 10.90
N PHE A 10 17.65 5.31 11.07
CA PHE A 10 16.85 5.48 12.30
C PHE A 10 15.39 4.99 12.23
N GLY A 11 14.99 4.18 11.25
CA GLY A 11 13.68 3.49 11.26
C GLY A 11 12.44 4.37 11.09
N LEU A 12 12.59 5.69 10.87
CA LEU A 12 11.49 6.65 10.73
C LEU A 12 10.99 6.83 9.28
N ARG A 13 11.50 6.04 8.33
CA ARG A 13 11.50 6.47 6.92
C ARG A 13 10.26 6.10 6.11
N ASP A 14 9.39 5.24 6.64
CA ASP A 14 8.23 4.75 5.87
C ASP A 14 6.93 4.79 6.68
N ILE A 15 6.65 5.94 7.28
CA ILE A 15 5.36 6.21 7.91
C ILE A 15 4.29 6.27 6.81
N GLY A 16 3.31 5.37 6.90
CA GLY A 16 2.15 5.36 6.03
C GLY A 16 1.21 6.53 6.32
N THR A 17 0.68 7.14 5.28
CA THR A 17 -0.40 8.14 5.35
C THR A 17 -1.69 7.54 4.81
N ILE A 18 -2.81 7.90 5.42
CA ILE A 18 -4.15 7.54 4.91
C ILE A 18 -4.46 8.48 3.74
N ILE A 19 -4.85 7.92 2.60
CA ILE A 19 -5.23 8.69 1.42
C ILE A 19 -6.73 8.97 1.45
N ASP A 20 -7.09 10.22 1.13
CA ASP A 20 -8.49 10.65 1.00
C ASP A 20 -9.15 9.97 -0.20
N LYS A 21 -10.43 9.63 -0.07
CA LYS A 21 -11.22 8.98 -1.14
C LYS A 21 -11.17 9.73 -2.49
N LYS A 22 -11.12 11.06 -2.46
CA LYS A 22 -11.05 11.91 -3.67
C LYS A 22 -9.73 11.74 -4.45
N ASP A 23 -8.69 11.22 -3.79
CA ASP A 23 -7.35 11.03 -4.33
C ASP A 23 -7.04 9.56 -4.63
N PHE A 24 -8.03 8.64 -4.48
CA PHE A 24 -7.85 7.23 -4.82
C PHE A 24 -7.47 7.03 -6.29
N ASN A 25 -7.98 7.85 -7.20
CA ASN A 25 -7.62 7.79 -8.63
C ASN A 25 -6.20 8.33 -8.95
N ARG A 26 -5.41 8.68 -7.93
CA ARG A 26 -4.04 9.21 -8.07
C ARG A 26 -2.98 8.27 -7.51
N VAL A 27 -3.39 7.12 -6.99
CA VAL A 27 -2.50 6.11 -6.40
C VAL A 27 -2.20 5.02 -7.43
N ASP A 28 -1.07 4.34 -7.27
CA ASP A 28 -0.68 3.27 -8.18
C ASP A 28 -1.61 2.04 -8.03
N ALA A 29 -2.20 1.83 -6.85
CA ALA A 29 -3.07 0.70 -6.57
C ALA A 29 -4.41 0.72 -7.34
N ASP A 30 -4.86 1.89 -7.81
CA ASP A 30 -6.14 2.03 -8.55
C ASP A 30 -6.13 1.25 -9.88
N ASP A 31 -4.95 1.14 -10.51
CA ASP A 31 -4.75 0.38 -11.75
C ASP A 31 -5.00 -1.14 -11.60
N TYR A 32 -5.04 -1.64 -10.36
CA TYR A 32 -5.18 -3.06 -10.05
C TYR A 32 -6.54 -3.41 -9.42
N ILE A 33 -7.46 -2.44 -9.38
CA ILE A 33 -8.83 -2.63 -8.92
C ILE A 33 -9.66 -3.22 -10.05
N MET A 34 -10.43 -4.26 -9.74
CA MET A 34 -11.36 -4.90 -10.66
C MET A 34 -12.68 -4.11 -10.68
N HIS A 35 -12.66 -2.90 -11.26
CA HIS A 35 -13.82 -2.00 -11.32
C HIS A 35 -15.02 -2.65 -12.02
N GLU A 36 -14.77 -3.51 -13.00
CA GLU A 36 -15.79 -4.26 -13.75
C GLU A 36 -16.57 -5.24 -12.88
N ASP A 37 -15.95 -5.76 -11.82
CA ASP A 37 -16.57 -6.67 -10.85
C ASP A 37 -17.19 -5.93 -9.65
N GLY A 38 -17.23 -4.59 -9.71
CA GLY A 38 -17.73 -3.75 -8.62
C GLY A 38 -16.80 -3.71 -7.41
N GLU A 39 -15.49 -3.95 -7.61
CA GLU A 39 -14.48 -3.75 -6.57
C GLU A 39 -14.35 -2.26 -6.22
N GLN A 40 -14.39 -1.93 -4.94
CA GLN A 40 -14.32 -0.55 -4.43
C GLN A 40 -13.28 -0.44 -3.33
N ILE A 41 -12.50 0.64 -3.37
CA ILE A 41 -11.52 0.97 -2.33
C ILE A 41 -12.25 1.54 -1.11
N PHE A 42 -11.98 0.96 0.07
CA PHE A 42 -12.48 1.44 1.37
C PHE A 42 -11.40 2.19 2.15
N PHE A 43 -10.15 1.74 2.05
CA PHE A 43 -9.05 2.32 2.80
C PHE A 43 -7.76 2.18 2.01
N LEU A 44 -6.92 3.20 2.03
CA LEU A 44 -5.62 3.16 1.37
C LEU A 44 -4.57 3.83 2.24
N ILE A 45 -3.52 3.06 2.55
CA ILE A 45 -2.34 3.55 3.26
C ILE A 45 -1.20 3.62 2.25
N LYS A 46 -0.67 4.82 2.03
CA LYS A 46 0.48 5.05 1.17
C LYS A 46 1.66 5.52 2.00
N SER A 47 2.74 4.77 1.94
CA SER A 47 4.04 5.17 2.45
C SER A 47 4.92 5.67 1.30
N ARG A 48 6.21 5.87 1.54
CA ARG A 48 7.14 6.30 0.48
C ARG A 48 7.42 5.16 -0.49
N THR A 49 7.50 3.94 0.02
CA THR A 49 7.80 2.76 -0.78
C THR A 49 6.57 1.93 -1.11
N ASP A 50 5.52 1.95 -0.29
CA ASP A 50 4.45 0.96 -0.39
C ASP A 50 3.07 1.61 -0.52
N GLU A 51 2.16 0.89 -1.16
CA GLU A 51 0.73 1.16 -1.09
C GLU A 51 -0.01 -0.08 -0.62
N TYR A 52 -0.83 0.08 0.42
CA TYR A 52 -1.74 -0.93 0.94
C TYR A 52 -3.17 -0.48 0.66
N CYS A 53 -3.81 -1.12 -0.30
CA CYS A 53 -5.16 -0.80 -0.74
C CYS A 53 -6.14 -1.89 -0.28
N PHE A 54 -7.09 -1.51 0.56
CA PHE A 54 -8.11 -2.38 1.11
C PHE A 54 -9.41 -2.16 0.35
N THR A 55 -9.89 -3.20 -0.34
CA THR A 55 -11.15 -3.18 -1.07
C THR A 55 -12.22 -3.98 -0.34
N ASN A 56 -13.40 -4.15 -0.93
CA ASN A 56 -14.38 -5.14 -0.51
C ASN A 56 -13.99 -6.60 -0.83
N LEU A 57 -13.01 -6.86 -1.71
CA LEU A 57 -12.67 -8.21 -2.18
C LEU A 57 -11.27 -8.68 -1.79
N ALA A 58 -10.31 -7.78 -1.67
CA ALA A 58 -8.92 -8.11 -1.42
C ALA A 58 -8.14 -7.00 -0.71
N LEU A 59 -6.98 -7.39 -0.17
CA LEU A 59 -5.88 -6.48 0.08
C LEU A 59 -4.94 -6.50 -1.12
N ILE A 60 -4.69 -5.35 -1.72
CA ILE A 60 -3.70 -5.15 -2.77
C ILE A 60 -2.50 -4.42 -2.17
N HIS A 61 -1.33 -5.02 -2.27
CA HIS A 61 -0.06 -4.44 -1.85
C HIS A 61 0.80 -4.15 -3.07
N VAL A 62 1.15 -2.89 -3.26
CA VAL A 62 2.10 -2.44 -4.28
C VAL A 62 3.42 -2.14 -3.58
N ASP A 63 4.41 -2.99 -3.83
CA ASP A 63 5.75 -2.89 -3.28
C ASP A 63 6.64 -2.04 -4.21
N GLY A 64 7.16 -0.95 -3.66
CA GLY A 64 8.07 -0.02 -4.33
C GLY A 64 9.54 -0.26 -4.03
N THR A 65 9.93 -1.42 -3.50
CA THR A 65 11.33 -1.81 -3.32
C THR A 65 12.02 -2.14 -4.64
N SER A 66 12.43 -1.10 -5.37
CA SER A 66 13.63 -1.15 -6.20
C SER A 66 14.10 0.26 -6.57
N ALA A 67 14.99 0.81 -5.76
CA ALA A 67 15.77 2.00 -6.14
C ALA A 67 16.63 1.78 -7.42
N VAL A 68 16.73 0.53 -7.89
CA VAL A 68 17.52 0.11 -9.07
C VAL A 68 16.63 -0.17 -10.29
N SER A 69 15.31 -0.40 -10.12
CA SER A 69 14.41 -0.70 -11.23
C SER A 69 13.02 -0.07 -11.00
N LYS A 70 12.44 0.55 -12.04
CA LYS A 70 11.06 1.08 -11.99
C LYS A 70 9.96 0.00 -11.86
N LYS A 71 10.32 -1.27 -11.70
CA LYS A 71 9.37 -2.37 -11.59
C LYS A 71 8.83 -2.40 -10.17
N ARG A 72 7.50 -2.43 -10.05
CA ARG A 72 6.79 -2.62 -8.79
C ARG A 72 6.25 -4.03 -8.73
N LEU A 73 6.39 -4.68 -7.59
CA LEU A 73 5.76 -5.98 -7.35
C LEU A 73 4.36 -5.71 -6.81
N VAL A 74 3.35 -6.33 -7.41
CA VAL A 74 1.96 -6.20 -6.96
C VAL A 74 1.50 -7.55 -6.45
N THR A 75 1.08 -7.58 -5.19
CA THR A 75 0.56 -8.78 -4.55
C THR A 75 -0.90 -8.55 -4.16
N ARG A 76 -1.76 -9.48 -4.57
CA ARG A 76 -3.19 -9.46 -4.26
C ARG A 76 -3.56 -10.61 -3.32
N TYR A 77 -4.23 -10.27 -2.23
CA TYR A 77 -4.72 -11.21 -1.23
C TYR A 77 -6.25 -11.17 -1.20
N ASP A 78 -6.88 -12.02 -2.00
CA ASP A 78 -8.34 -12.15 -1.99
C ASP A 78 -8.83 -12.69 -0.63
N TYR A 79 -9.77 -11.99 0.02
CA TYR A 79 -10.20 -12.35 1.38
C TYR A 79 -10.84 -13.74 1.47
N TYR A 80 -11.52 -14.18 0.40
CA TYR A 80 -12.12 -15.52 0.37
C TYR A 80 -11.07 -16.65 0.34
N LYS A 81 -9.84 -16.38 -0.11
CA LYS A 81 -8.72 -17.34 -0.10
C LYS A 81 -7.77 -17.13 1.08
N LYS A 82 -7.67 -15.89 1.55
CA LYS A 82 -6.70 -15.44 2.57
C LYS A 82 -7.45 -14.77 3.73
N PRO A 83 -8.02 -15.55 4.65
CA PRO A 83 -8.73 -15.00 5.81
C PRO A 83 -7.81 -14.14 6.68
N ILE A 84 -8.28 -12.95 7.07
CA ILE A 84 -7.57 -12.07 7.98
C ILE A 84 -7.60 -12.70 9.39
N SER A 85 -6.45 -12.73 10.07
CA SER A 85 -6.34 -13.25 11.42
C SER A 85 -5.24 -12.51 12.19
N ARG A 86 -5.27 -12.60 13.54
CA ARG A 86 -4.26 -12.00 14.43
C ARG A 86 -4.08 -10.48 14.23
N VAL A 87 -5.19 -9.77 14.09
CA VAL A 87 -5.19 -8.30 13.99
C VAL A 87 -4.81 -7.70 15.36
N SER A 88 -3.83 -6.80 15.36
CA SER A 88 -3.33 -6.11 16.56
C SER A 88 -3.11 -4.63 16.27
N ILE A 89 -3.17 -3.81 17.33
CA ILE A 89 -2.89 -2.37 17.30
C ILE A 89 -1.95 -2.07 18.46
N GLU A 90 -0.89 -1.31 18.20
CA GLU A 90 0.04 -0.78 19.19
C GLU A 90 -0.08 0.75 19.18
N THR A 91 -0.07 1.38 20.35
CA THR A 91 -0.27 2.83 20.54
C THR A 91 0.90 3.47 21.28
#